data_AF-K6P3G2-F1
#
_entry.id   AF-K6P3G2-F1
#
_cell.length_a   1.000
_cell.length_b   1.000
_cell.length_c   1.000
_cell.angle_alpha   90.00
_cell.angle_beta   90.00
_cell.angle_gamma   90.00
#
_symmetry.space_group_name_H-M   'P 1'
#
loop_
_entity.id
_entity.type
_entity.pdbx_description
1 polymer ?
#
loop_
_entity_poly.entity_id
_entity_poly.type
_entity_poly.pdbx_seq_one_letter_code
_entity_poly.pdbx_strand_id
1 'polypeptide(L)' 'MVPPLVRLFVQALRELDAAGEPERACMMAAQAWSLLRHDFPREAQRLNGLLHALTGATHPRHAGH' A
#
# COMPACT_ATOMS: atom_id res chain seq x y z
N MET A 1 4.22 12.51 15.30
CA MET A 1 2.78 12.54 14.96
C MET A 1 2.62 12.12 13.48
N VAL A 2 2.84 10.83 13.18
CA VAL A 2 2.79 10.23 11.85
C VAL A 2 1.43 9.54 11.47
N PRO A 3 0.51 9.21 12.40
CA PRO A 3 -0.67 8.40 12.03
C PRO A 3 -1.65 9.02 11.02
N PRO A 4 -1.93 10.34 11.00
CA PRO A 4 -2.87 10.91 10.03
C PRO A 4 -2.33 10.86 8.59
N LEU A 5 -1.03 11.11 8.42
CA LEU A 5 -0.37 11.09 7.11
C LEU A 5 -0.38 9.68 6.52
N VAL A 6 -0.06 8.66 7.33
CA VAL A 6 -0.10 7.26 6.89
C VAL A 6 -1.50 6.83 6.50
N ARG A 7 -2.56 7.32 7.18
CA ARG A 7 -3.95 7.03 6.79
C ARG A 7 -4.32 7.65 5.44
N LEU A 8 -3.96 8.92 5.21
CA LEU A 8 -4.19 9.57 3.92
C LEU A 8 -3.43 8.87 2.79
N PHE A 9 -2.19 8.47 3.05
CA PHE A 9 -1.39 7.71 2.09
C PHE A 9 -2.01 6.36 1.75
N VAL A 10 -2.46 5.60 2.77
CA VAL A 10 -3.20 4.33 2.57
C VAL A 10 -4.45 4.55 1.70
N GLN A 11 -5.16 5.66 1.89
CA GLN A 11 -6.35 5.96 1.11
C GLN A 11 -6.01 6.27 -0.35
N ALA A 12 -4.97 7.06 -0.61
CA ALA A 12 -4.48 7.34 -1.96
C ALA A 12 -4.04 6.06 -2.69
N LEU A 13 -3.38 5.12 -1.99
CA LEU A 13 -2.99 3.83 -2.56
C LEU A 13 -4.21 2.98 -2.98
N ARG A 14 -5.30 3.03 -2.21
CA ARG A 14 -6.56 2.36 -2.56
C ARG A 14 -7.25 3.00 -3.76
N GLU A 15 -7.18 4.32 -3.88
CA GLU A 15 -7.72 5.03 -5.05
C GLU A 15 -6.91 4.71 -6.31
N LEU A 16 -5.58 4.58 -6.20
CA LEU A 16 -4.71 4.10 -7.29
C LEU A 16 -5.05 2.67 -7.72
N ASP A 17 -5.26 1.77 -6.77
CA ASP A 17 -5.70 0.39 -7.03
C ASP A 17 -7.07 0.37 -7.74
N ALA A 18 -8.04 1.16 -7.24
CA ALA A 18 -9.36 1.31 -7.85
C ALA A 18 -9.32 1.95 -9.25
N ALA A 19 -8.31 2.78 -9.54
CA ALA A 19 -8.07 3.36 -10.85
C ALA A 19 -7.39 2.39 -11.85
N GLY A 20 -7.11 1.15 -11.44
CA GLY A 20 -6.46 0.15 -12.29
C GLY A 20 -4.94 0.26 -12.34
N GLU A 21 -4.31 0.95 -11.38
CA GLU A 21 -2.86 1.15 -11.29
C GLU A 21 -2.24 0.44 -10.05
N PRO A 22 -2.50 -0.87 -9.84
CA PRO A 22 -2.09 -1.58 -8.63
C PRO A 22 -0.56 -1.69 -8.48
N GLU A 23 0.18 -1.80 -9.58
CA GLU A 23 1.65 -1.84 -9.55
C GLU A 23 2.25 -0.53 -9.02
N ARG A 24 1.69 0.62 -9.42
CA ARG A 24 2.13 1.93 -8.91
C ARG A 24 1.78 2.09 -7.44
N ALA A 25 0.60 1.62 -7.02
CA ALA A 25 0.24 1.58 -5.60
C ALA A 25 1.24 0.73 -4.79
N CYS A 26 1.61 -0.45 -5.29
CA CYS A 26 2.58 -1.33 -4.64
C CYS A 26 3.98 -0.71 -4.53
N MET A 27 4.48 -0.11 -5.62
CA MET A 27 5.77 0.60 -5.61
C MET A 27 5.80 1.77 -4.62
N MET A 28 4.73 2.56 -4.55
CA MET A 28 4.63 3.67 -3.59
C MET A 28 4.58 3.14 -2.15
N ALA A 29 3.83 2.06 -1.89
CA ALA A 29 3.77 1.42 -0.58
C ALA A 29 5.15 0.90 -0.13
N ALA A 30 5.91 0.27 -1.03
CA ALA A 30 7.25 -0.26 -0.75
C ALA A 30 8.26 0.85 -0.40
N GLN A 31 8.22 1.96 -1.14
CA GLN A 31 9.07 3.13 -0.86
C GLN A 31 8.73 3.75 0.51
N ALA A 32 7.44 3.92 0.82
CA ALA A 32 7.01 4.43 2.11
C ALA A 32 7.43 3.51 3.26
N TRP A 33 7.34 2.19 3.09
CA TRP A 33 7.85 1.22 4.07
C TRP A 33 9.36 1.37 4.29
N SER A 34 10.14 1.50 3.23
CA SER A 34 11.60 1.66 3.31
C SER A 34 12.01 2.92 4.08
N LEU A 35 11.23 4.01 3.96
CA LEU A 35 11.47 5.26 4.68
C LEU A 35 11.05 5.17 6.16
N LEU A 36 9.98 4.45 6.48
CA LEU A 36 9.42 4.40 7.83
C LEU A 36 10.01 3.28 8.70
N ARG A 37 10.68 2.27 8.11
CA ARG A 37 11.14 1.08 8.86
C ARG A 37 12.12 1.37 10.00
N HIS A 38 12.90 2.45 9.93
CA HIS A 38 13.90 2.79 10.96
C HIS A 38 13.31 3.70 12.03
N ASP A 39 12.61 4.77 11.65
CA ASP A 39 12.10 5.77 12.59
C ASP A 39 10.70 5.44 13.15
N PHE A 40 9.87 4.71 12.39
CA PHE A 40 8.47 4.44 12.71
C PHE A 40 8.07 2.98 12.40
N PRO A 41 8.60 2.00 13.15
CA PRO A 41 8.42 0.58 12.85
C PRO A 41 6.96 0.12 12.91
N ARG A 42 6.10 0.72 13.75
CA ARG A 42 4.67 0.38 13.83
C ARG A 42 3.93 0.79 12.55
N GLU A 43 4.21 1.97 12.04
CA GLU A 43 3.65 2.50 10.80
C GLU A 43 4.15 1.71 9.59
N ALA A 44 5.44 1.35 9.57
CA ALA A 44 6.01 0.47 8.57
C ALA A 44 5.29 -0.90 8.55
N GLN A 45 5.06 -1.52 9.71
CA GLN A 45 4.35 -2.80 9.78
C GLN A 45 2.91 -2.70 9.22
N ARG A 46 2.23 -1.57 9.45
CA ARG A 46 0.90 -1.30 8.89
C ARG A 46 0.93 -1.17 7.36
N LEU A 47 1.91 -0.47 6.82
CA LEU A 47 2.10 -0.34 5.37
C LEU A 47 2.46 -1.68 4.73
N ASN A 48 3.26 -2.50 5.41
CA ASN A 48 3.60 -3.84 4.93
C ASN A 48 2.35 -4.75 4.85
N GLY A 49 1.46 -4.65 5.85
CA GLY A 49 0.16 -5.34 5.82
C GLY A 49 -0.74 -4.86 4.68
N LEU A 50 -0.74 -3.55 4.39
CA LEU A 50 -1.44 -3.00 3.24
C LEU A 50 -0.85 -3.50 1.92
N LEU A 51 0.47 -3.54 1.81
CA LEU A 51 1.18 -4.02 0.62
C LEU A 51 0.83 -5.48 0.34
N HIS A 52 0.80 -6.33 1.36
CA HIS A 52 0.30 -7.70 1.22
C HIS A 52 -1.17 -7.77 0.79
N ALA A 53 -2.03 -6.89 1.31
CA ALA A 53 -3.44 -6.84 0.92
C ALA A 53 -3.60 -6.36 -0.54
N LEU A 54 -2.84 -5.35 -0.96
CA LEU A 54 -2.83 -4.84 -2.33
C LEU A 54 -2.27 -5.89 -3.28
N THR A 55 -1.08 -6.47 -3.03
CA THR A 55 -0.50 -7.54 -3.87
C THR A 55 -1.38 -8.78 -3.90
N GLY A 56 -2.05 -9.14 -2.79
CA GLY A 56 -3.05 -10.20 -2.76
C GLY A 56 -4.32 -9.88 -3.54
N ALA A 57 -4.73 -8.60 -3.57
CA ALA A 57 -5.87 -8.08 -4.34
C ALA A 57 -5.52 -7.69 -5.80
N THR A 58 -4.24 -7.60 -6.15
CA THR A 58 -3.74 -7.57 -7.53
C THR A 58 -3.67 -8.99 -8.12
N HIS A 59 -3.70 -10.02 -7.27
CA HIS A 59 -3.71 -11.43 -7.68
C HIS A 59 -5.05 -12.20 -7.61
N PRO A 60 -6.26 -11.60 -7.61
CA PRO A 60 -7.47 -12.30 -7.97
C PRO A 60 -7.59 -12.29 -9.50
N ARG A 61 -7.31 -13.45 -10.09
CA ARG A 61 -8.03 -14.04 -11.22
C ARG A 61 -8.33 -13.10 -12.41
N HIS A 62 -7.65 -13.39 -13.53
CA HIS A 62 -8.31 -13.65 -14.81
C HIS A 62 -9.70 -12.99 -14.98
N ALA A 63 -9.73 -11.83 -15.63
CA ALA A 63 -10.87 -11.48 -16.46
C ALA A 63 -10.95 -12.52 -17.60
N GLY A 64 -11.70 -13.58 -17.34
CA GLY A 64 -11.96 -14.67 -18.26
C GLY A 64 -13.27 -15.32 -17.87
N HIS A 65 -14.39 -14.67 -18.22
CA HIS A 65 -15.64 -15.33 -18.58
C HIS A 65 -16.52 -14.41 -19.41
#